data_AF-A0AAQ3LFM8-F1
#
_entry.id   AF-A0AAQ3LFM8-F1
#
_cell.length_a   1.000
_cell.length_b   1.000
_cell.length_c   1.000
_cell.angle_alpha   90.00
_cell.angle_beta   90.00
_cell.angle_gamma   90.00
#
_symmetry.space_group_name_H-M   'P 1'
#
loop_
_entity.id
_entity.type
_entity.pdbx_description
1 polymer ?
#
loop_
_entity_poly.entity_id
_entity_poly.type
_entity_poly.pdbx_seq_one_letter_code
_entity_poly.pdbx_strand_id
1 'polypeptide(L)'
;MKAKRPDTVNAPLDLSENARKIAIDYFDPMLPSGQEWFTPKEVAAMIGRSDQYVRDCLKTGRILGHQFDGKGGNERRRGRYQIHREGLALFLLETANYKPGDIAERLTDTMKRRSEKVPA
;
A
#
# COMPACT_ATOMS: atom_id res chain seq x y z
N MET A 1 43.65 19.29 -20.67
CA MET A 1 42.23 19.33 -20.27
C MET A 1 41.85 17.93 -19.76
N LYS A 2 41.67 17.76 -18.44
CA LYS A 2 41.27 16.47 -17.85
C LYS A 2 39.74 16.40 -17.85
N ALA A 3 39.17 15.41 -18.55
CA ALA A 3 37.74 15.15 -18.53
C ALA A 3 37.31 14.71 -17.12
N LYS A 4 36.43 15.51 -16.50
CA LYS A 4 35.80 15.20 -15.23
C LYS A 4 34.82 14.04 -15.46
N ARG A 5 35.10 12.87 -14.86
CA ARG A 5 34.14 11.75 -14.85
C ARG A 5 32.85 12.26 -14.18
N PRO A 6 31.65 11.95 -14.70
CA PRO A 6 30.45 12.23 -13.96
C PRO A 6 30.48 11.35 -12.71
N ASP A 7 30.60 12.01 -11.56
CA ASP A 7 30.43 11.38 -10.26
C ASP A 7 29.03 10.75 -10.27
N THR A 8 28.96 9.43 -10.40
CA THR A 8 27.74 8.67 -10.13
C THR A 8 27.45 8.85 -8.66
N VAL A 9 26.69 9.90 -8.36
CA VAL A 9 26.11 10.14 -7.06
C VAL A 9 25.22 8.93 -6.81
N ASN A 10 25.70 7.99 -6.00
CA ASN A 10 24.84 7.06 -5.29
C ASN A 10 23.92 7.92 -4.43
N ALA A 11 22.83 8.42 -5.02
CA ALA A 11 21.68 8.84 -4.25
C ALA A 11 21.34 7.65 -3.36
N PRO A 12 21.18 7.84 -2.04
CA PRO A 12 20.67 6.77 -1.19
C PRO A 12 19.36 6.33 -1.84
N LEU A 13 19.28 5.07 -2.27
CA LEU A 13 18.05 4.50 -2.78
C LEU A 13 16.97 4.82 -1.76
N ASP A 14 16.00 5.63 -2.14
CA ASP A 14 14.80 5.83 -1.34
C ASP A 14 14.05 4.49 -1.35
N LEU A 15 14.44 3.64 -0.40
CA LEU A 15 13.88 2.32 -0.18
C LEU A 15 12.40 2.44 0.21
N SER A 16 11.95 3.60 0.71
CA SER A 16 10.59 3.81 1.19
C SER A 16 9.60 3.99 0.04
N GLU A 17 9.91 4.81 -0.95
CA GLU A 17 9.05 4.97 -2.14
C GLU A 17 9.05 3.73 -3.02
N ASN A 18 10.23 3.11 -3.21
CA ASN A 18 10.33 1.88 -3.99
C ASN A 18 9.59 0.72 -3.33
N ALA A 19 9.70 0.56 -2.00
CA ALA A 19 8.94 -0.46 -1.28
C ALA A 19 7.43 -0.23 -1.38
N ARG A 20 6.97 1.02 -1.27
CA ARG A 20 5.54 1.36 -1.48
C ARG A 20 5.06 0.98 -2.87
N LYS A 21 5.80 1.38 -3.90
CA LYS A 21 5.46 1.05 -5.29
C LYS A 21 5.39 -0.45 -5.51
N ILE A 22 6.33 -1.21 -4.93
CA ILE A 22 6.36 -2.66 -5.08
C ILE A 22 5.22 -3.33 -4.31
N ALA A 23 4.88 -2.84 -3.12
CA ALA A 23 3.72 -3.29 -2.35
C ALA A 23 2.43 -3.15 -3.16
N ILE A 24 2.23 -1.97 -3.74
CA ILE A 24 1.08 -1.66 -4.59
C ILE A 24 1.09 -2.61 -5.78
N ASP A 25 2.17 -2.65 -6.57
CA ASP A 25 2.22 -3.49 -7.77
C ASP A 25 2.06 -5.00 -7.47
N TYR A 26 2.40 -5.47 -6.27
CA TYR A 26 2.26 -6.86 -5.86
C TYR A 26 0.84 -7.23 -5.42
N PHE A 27 0.19 -6.39 -4.60
CA PHE A 27 -1.15 -6.66 -4.09
C PHE A 27 -2.26 -6.13 -4.97
N ASP A 28 -1.97 -5.18 -5.87
CA ASP A 28 -2.93 -4.59 -6.78
C ASP A 28 -3.72 -5.66 -7.58
N PRO A 29 -3.11 -6.72 -8.14
CA PRO A 29 -3.85 -7.78 -8.81
C PRO A 29 -4.75 -8.62 -7.89
N MET A 30 -4.51 -8.60 -6.57
CA MET A 30 -5.28 -9.35 -5.58
C MET A 30 -6.48 -8.57 -5.03
N LEU A 31 -6.53 -7.26 -5.27
CA LEU A 31 -7.63 -6.40 -4.85
C LEU A 31 -8.69 -6.27 -5.95
N PRO A 32 -9.99 -6.13 -5.62
CA PRO A 32 -11.08 -6.04 -6.61
C PRO A 32 -10.78 -5.04 -7.72
N SER A 33 -10.86 -5.46 -8.99
CA SER A 33 -10.50 -4.61 -10.13
C SER A 33 -11.45 -3.42 -10.29
N GLY A 34 -10.90 -2.25 -10.63
CA GLY A 34 -11.68 -1.03 -10.89
C GLY A 34 -12.25 -0.32 -9.64
N GLN A 35 -12.03 -0.84 -8.43
CA GLN A 35 -12.42 -0.18 -7.18
C GLN A 35 -11.21 0.45 -6.49
N GLU A 36 -11.26 1.78 -6.36
CA GLU A 36 -10.21 2.60 -5.74
C GLU A 36 -10.45 2.85 -4.25
N TRP A 37 -11.72 2.90 -3.83
CA TRP A 37 -12.11 3.23 -2.47
C TRP A 37 -12.92 2.10 -1.84
N PHE A 38 -12.56 1.74 -0.61
CA PHE A 38 -13.20 0.67 0.15
C PHE A 38 -13.76 1.19 1.47
N THR A 39 -14.94 0.72 1.84
CA THR A 39 -15.51 0.91 3.18
C THR A 39 -14.83 -0.04 4.18
N PRO A 40 -14.86 0.26 5.49
CA PRO A 40 -14.33 -0.66 6.51
C PRO A 40 -14.96 -2.05 6.47
N LYS A 41 -16.23 -2.15 6.08
CA LYS A 41 -16.96 -3.41 5.95
C LYS A 41 -16.41 -4.27 4.81
N GLU A 42 -16.12 -3.67 3.66
CA GLU A 42 -15.52 -4.38 2.52
C GLU A 42 -14.11 -4.83 2.86
N VAL A 43 -13.30 -3.96 3.48
CA VAL A 43 -11.95 -4.32 3.92
C VAL A 43 -11.96 -5.43 4.94
N ALA A 44 -12.87 -5.38 5.92
CA ALA A 44 -13.05 -6.43 6.92
C ALA A 44 -13.33 -7.80 6.28
N ALA A 45 -14.18 -7.83 5.25
CA ALA A 45 -14.46 -9.04 4.48
C ALA A 45 -13.22 -9.54 3.70
N MET A 46 -12.43 -8.64 3.13
CA MET A 46 -11.20 -8.99 2.40
C MET A 46 -10.11 -9.58 3.30
N ILE A 47 -9.91 -9.02 4.51
CA ILE A 47 -8.82 -9.43 5.41
C ILE A 47 -9.23 -10.48 6.46
N GLY A 48 -10.49 -10.92 6.45
CA GLY A 48 -11.01 -11.88 7.43
C GLY A 48 -10.98 -11.35 8.87
N ARG A 49 -11.39 -10.09 9.08
CA ARG A 49 -11.46 -9.42 10.39
C ARG A 49 -12.83 -8.76 10.58
N SER A 50 -13.06 -8.18 11.76
CA SER A 50 -14.30 -7.45 12.05
C SER A 50 -14.26 -6.01 11.49
N ASP A 51 -15.43 -5.45 11.20
CA ASP A 51 -15.59 -4.04 10.81
C ASP A 51 -14.99 -3.09 11.87
N GLN A 52 -15.19 -3.43 13.16
CA GLN A 52 -14.66 -2.65 14.27
C GLN A 52 -13.13 -2.64 14.29
N TYR A 53 -12.49 -3.79 14.03
CA TYR A 53 -11.03 -3.88 13.94
C TYR A 53 -10.47 -2.94 12.87
N VAL A 54 -11.10 -2.88 11.68
CA VAL A 54 -10.66 -2.00 10.59
C VAL A 54 -10.83 -0.52 10.97
N ARG A 55 -11.93 -0.16 11.63
CA ARG A 55 -12.14 1.21 12.15
C ARG A 55 -11.09 1.60 13.18
N ASP A 56 -10.70 0.68 14.06
CA ASP A 56 -9.67 0.93 15.05
C ASP A 56 -8.28 1.06 14.40
N CYS A 57 -8.00 0.31 13.33
CA CYS A 57 -6.80 0.49 12.52
C CYS A 57 -6.76 1.85 11.82
N LEU A 58 -7.90 2.35 11.33
CA LEU A 58 -8.00 3.71 10.77
C LEU A 58 -7.75 4.79 11.83
N LYS A 59 -8.35 4.66 13.01
CA LYS A 59 -8.17 5.63 14.11
C LYS A 59 -6.74 5.68 14.63
N THR A 60 -6.05 4.53 14.64
CA THR A 60 -4.65 4.43 15.09
C THR A 60 -3.65 4.74 13.98
N GLY A 61 -4.11 4.99 12.75
CA GLY A 61 -3.24 5.27 11.59
C GLY A 61 -2.53 4.04 11.03
N ARG A 62 -2.90 2.83 11.47
CA ARG A 62 -2.34 1.56 10.97
C ARG A 62 -2.83 1.21 9.56
N ILE A 63 -4.06 1.60 9.22
CA ILE A 63 -4.54 1.60 7.84
C ILE A 63 -4.67 3.05 7.41
N LEU A 64 -4.05 3.40 6.29
CA LEU A 64 -4.19 4.72 5.71
C LEU A 64 -5.56 4.86 5.03
N GLY A 65 -6.27 5.93 5.36
CA GLY A 65 -7.57 6.24 4.79
C GLY A 65 -8.12 7.58 5.29
N HIS A 66 -9.33 7.90 4.88
CA HIS A 66 -10.01 9.14 5.23
C HIS A 66 -11.23 8.87 6.11
N GLN A 67 -11.41 9.71 7.13
CA GLN A 67 -12.64 9.82 7.90
C GLN A 67 -13.35 11.11 7.50
N PHE A 68 -14.61 10.99 7.09
CA PHE A 68 -15.50 12.10 6.77
C PHE A 68 -16.50 12.27 7.90
N ASP A 69 -16.57 13.47 8.46
CA ASP A 69 -17.65 13.82 9.38
C ASP A 69 -18.94 14.06 8.59
N GLY A 70 -20.00 13.35 8.96
CA GLY A 70 -21.32 13.61 8.40
C GLY A 70 -21.78 15.02 8.74
N LYS A 71 -22.06 15.85 7.74
CA LYS A 71 -22.76 17.14 7.92
C LYS A 71 -24.21 16.85 8.36
N GLY A 72 -24.49 16.96 9.65
CA GLY A 72 -25.84 16.84 10.21
C GLY A 72 -25.91 17.40 11.62
N GLY A 73 -26.70 18.45 11.81
CA GLY A 73 -27.03 18.97 13.13
C GLY A 73 -27.87 17.96 13.91
N ASN A 74 -27.46 17.65 15.14
CA ASN A 74 -28.22 16.92 16.17
C ASN A 74 -28.46 15.40 16.07
N GLU A 75 -27.86 14.66 15.13
CA GLU A 75 -27.87 13.20 15.22
C GLU A 75 -26.46 12.63 15.10
N ARG A 76 -26.07 11.80 16.09
CA ARG A 76 -24.71 11.30 16.34
C ARG A 76 -23.93 11.11 15.03
N ARG A 77 -22.90 11.95 14.82
CA ARG A 77 -22.00 11.96 13.66
C ARG A 77 -21.44 10.55 13.42
N ARG A 78 -22.12 9.74 12.60
CA ARG A 78 -21.54 8.50 12.07
C ARG A 78 -20.53 8.90 11.02
N GLY A 79 -19.27 9.03 11.44
CA GLY A 79 -18.15 9.27 10.53
C GLY A 79 -18.15 8.20 9.44
N ARG A 80 -18.15 8.61 8.18
CA ARG A 80 -17.94 7.70 7.05
C ARG A 80 -16.44 7.50 6.91
N TYR A 81 -16.01 6.27 6.67
CA TYR A 81 -14.61 5.95 6.46
C TYR A 81 -14.44 5.45 5.04
N GLN A 82 -13.35 5.85 4.39
CA GLN A 82 -12.91 5.28 3.12
C GLN A 82 -11.43 4.96 3.19
N ILE A 83 -11.07 3.79 2.68
CA ILE A 83 -9.71 3.28 2.61
C ILE A 83 -9.32 3.29 1.15
N HIS A 84 -8.25 4.01 0.82
CA HIS A 84 -7.71 4.01 -0.53
C HIS A 84 -7.08 2.65 -0.83
N ARG A 85 -7.17 2.21 -2.07
CA ARG A 85 -6.60 0.95 -2.56
C ARG A 85 -5.14 0.76 -2.19
N GLU A 86 -4.33 1.81 -2.36
CA GLU A 86 -2.91 1.78 -1.98
C GLU A 86 -2.72 1.62 -0.47
N GLY A 87 -3.56 2.28 0.33
CA GLY A 87 -3.52 2.16 1.80
C GLY A 87 -3.83 0.74 2.27
N LEU A 88 -4.74 0.05 1.57
CA LEU A 88 -5.01 -1.36 1.80
C LEU A 88 -3.84 -2.26 1.38
N ALA A 89 -3.26 -2.03 0.20
CA ALA A 89 -2.10 -2.79 -0.28
C ALA A 89 -0.90 -2.69 0.68
N LEU A 90 -0.63 -1.48 1.18
CA LEU A 90 0.42 -1.25 2.18
C LEU A 90 0.13 -1.98 3.49
N PHE A 91 -1.10 -1.88 3.99
CA PHE A 91 -1.50 -2.60 5.21
C PHE A 91 -1.34 -4.11 5.06
N LEU A 92 -1.71 -4.68 3.91
CA LEU A 92 -1.53 -6.10 3.63
C LEU A 92 -0.06 -6.50 3.60
N LEU A 93 0.82 -5.64 3.05
CA LEU A 93 2.26 -5.88 3.10
C LEU A 93 2.79 -5.91 4.54
N GLU A 94 2.42 -4.91 5.35
CA GLU A 94 2.89 -4.78 6.73
C GLU A 94 2.38 -5.90 7.65
N THR A 95 1.17 -6.38 7.41
CA THR A 95 0.51 -7.36 8.29
C THR A 95 0.66 -8.80 7.83
N ALA A 96 1.15 -9.02 6.62
CA ALA A 96 1.40 -10.37 6.14
C ALA A 96 2.58 -10.99 6.89
N ASN A 97 2.33 -12.12 7.55
CA ASN A 97 3.34 -12.98 8.16
C ASN A 97 4.11 -13.74 7.08
N TYR A 98 4.90 -13.04 6.27
CA TYR A 98 5.82 -13.66 5.34
C TYR A 98 7.00 -14.26 6.11
N LYS A 99 7.52 -15.41 5.66
CA LYS A 99 8.84 -15.84 6.10
C LYS A 99 9.86 -14.85 5.50
N PRO A 100 10.93 -14.48 6.23
CA PRO A 100 11.90 -13.48 5.76
C PRO A 100 12.48 -13.73 4.36
N GLY A 101 12.59 -14.99 3.93
CA GLY A 101 13.05 -15.35 2.58
C GLY A 101 12.02 -15.12 1.47
N ASP A 102 10.73 -15.27 1.76
CA ASP A 102 9.67 -15.26 0.75
C ASP A 102 9.46 -13.86 0.16
N ILE A 103 9.59 -12.80 0.97
CA ILE A 103 9.52 -11.42 0.47
C ILE A 103 10.77 -11.09 -0.36
N ALA A 104 11.97 -11.36 0.16
CA ALA A 104 13.20 -10.92 -0.50
C ALA A 104 13.37 -11.59 -1.87
N GLU A 105 13.03 -12.88 -1.97
CA GLU A 105 13.09 -13.63 -3.23
C GLU A 105 12.05 -13.12 -4.24
N ARG A 106 10.80 -12.91 -3.82
CA ARG A 106 9.72 -12.41 -4.69
C ARG A 106 9.89 -10.94 -5.07
N LEU A 107 10.48 -10.14 -4.18
CA LEU A 107 10.90 -8.76 -4.44
C LEU A 107 11.97 -8.74 -5.53
N THR A 108 12.99 -9.59 -5.39
CA THR A 108 14.05 -9.77 -6.39
C THR A 108 13.48 -10.20 -7.75
N ASP A 109 12.55 -11.14 -7.77
CA ASP A 109 11.88 -11.58 -9.00
C ASP A 109 11.05 -10.48 -9.65
N THR A 110 10.37 -9.67 -8.84
CA THR A 110 9.59 -8.52 -9.33
C THR A 110 10.50 -7.43 -9.89
N MET A 111 11.64 -7.18 -9.26
CA MET A 111 12.66 -6.24 -9.76
C MET A 111 13.31 -6.77 -11.05
N LYS A 112 13.64 -8.07 -11.14
CA LYS A 112 14.17 -8.70 -12.35
C LYS A 112 13.20 -8.61 -13.54
N ARG A 113 11.91 -8.91 -13.33
CA ARG A 113 10.87 -8.78 -14.36
C ARG A 113 10.74 -7.36 -14.92
N ARG A 114 11.00 -6.33 -14.10
CA ARG A 114 11.05 -4.93 -14.56
C ARG A 114 12.31 -4.61 -15.33
N SER A 115 13.43 -5.24 -14.97
CA SER A 115 14.68 -5.12 -15.72
C SER A 115 14.64 -5.85 -17.09
N GLU A 116 13.79 -6.87 -17.24
CA GLU A 116 13.73 -7.71 -18.44
C GLU A 116 12.77 -7.22 -19.55
N LYS A 117 12.21 -6.00 -19.45
CA LYS A 117 11.48 -5.39 -20.57
C LYS A 117 11.84 -3.92 -20.77
N VAL A 118 12.85 -3.68 -21.61
CA VAL A 118 12.68 -2.99 -22.91
C VAL A 118 13.69 -3.56 -23.93
N PRO A 119 13.26 -4.48 -24.82
CA PRO A 119 13.79 -4.52 -26.17
C PRO A 119 12.76 -3.94 -27.16
N ALA A 120 13.23 -2.88 -27.85
CA ALA A 120 12.67 -2.14 -29.00
C ALA A 120 11.34 -1.39 -28.80
#